data_AF-A0A2H5ZYX0-F1
#
_entry.id   AF-A0A2H5ZYX0-F1
#
_cell.length_a   1.000
_cell.length_b   1.000
_cell.length_c   1.000
_cell.angle_alpha   90.00
_cell.angle_beta   90.00
_cell.angle_gamma   90.00
#
_symmetry.space_group_name_H-M   'P 1'
#
loop_
_entity.id
_entity.type
_entity.pdbx_description
1 polymer ?
#
loop_
_entity_poly.entity_id
_entity_poly.type
_entity_poly.pdbx_seq_one_letter_code
_entity_poly.pdbx_strand_id
1 'polypeptide(L)'
;MTAVHAFRALLWAAVALHGAVFLVAFVLDLARRRVPGWLWAVYLAASTLVVLQGLSGVALSLSGTRPPDPLHFLYGLLSLAGALAAFGLRPGGFLRGAVLPVREARAVALLSLTVAALLLRAYQTGLFAR
;
A
#
# COMPACT_ATOMS: atom_id res chain seq x y z
N MET A 1 -17.92 15.93 -9.41
CA MET A 1 -17.90 14.48 -9.75
C MET A 1 -16.50 13.96 -10.13
N THR A 2 -15.65 14.74 -10.81
CA THR A 2 -14.30 14.34 -11.24
C THR A 2 -13.36 13.94 -10.10
N ALA A 3 -13.36 14.66 -8.98
CA ALA A 3 -12.52 14.33 -7.82
C ALA A 3 -12.79 12.92 -7.25
N VAL A 4 -14.07 12.53 -7.13
CA VAL A 4 -14.47 11.19 -6.66
C VAL A 4 -13.97 10.09 -7.60
N HIS A 5 -14.00 10.32 -8.91
CA HIS A 5 -13.48 9.38 -9.91
C HIS A 5 -11.96 9.27 -9.85
N ALA A 6 -11.24 10.38 -9.63
CA ALA A 6 -9.79 10.38 -9.46
C ALA A 6 -9.36 9.60 -8.22
N PHE A 7 -10.01 9.79 -7.07
CA PHE A 7 -9.71 9.04 -5.83
C PHE A 7 -9.97 7.55 -5.95
N ARG A 8 -11.02 7.17 -6.69
CA ARG A 8 -11.32 5.77 -6.96
C ARG A 8 -10.30 5.14 -7.90
N ALA A 9 -9.89 5.84 -8.96
CA ALA A 9 -8.87 5.37 -9.88
C ALA A 9 -7.51 5.18 -9.18
N LEU A 10 -7.09 6.14 -8.35
CA LEU A 10 -5.88 6.06 -7.53
C LEU A 10 -5.89 4.84 -6.60
N LEU A 11 -7.01 4.60 -5.90
CA LEU A 11 -7.17 3.44 -5.03
C LEU A 11 -7.01 2.13 -5.78
N TRP A 12 -7.74 1.95 -6.90
CA TRP A 12 -7.68 0.70 -7.67
C TRP A 12 -6.32 0.49 -8.33
N ALA A 13 -5.65 1.56 -8.78
CA ALA A 13 -4.28 1.49 -9.26
C ALA A 13 -3.32 1.02 -8.16
N ALA A 14 -3.43 1.56 -6.95
CA ALA A 14 -2.60 1.14 -5.81
C ALA A 14 -2.85 -0.34 -5.44
N VAL A 15 -4.12 -0.77 -5.39
CA VAL A 15 -4.50 -2.17 -5.14
C VAL A 15 -3.92 -3.09 -6.22
N ALA A 16 -4.08 -2.74 -7.50
CA ALA A 16 -3.59 -3.55 -8.61
C ALA A 16 -2.06 -3.68 -8.60
N LEU A 17 -1.34 -2.57 -8.37
CA LEU A 17 0.12 -2.59 -8.32
C LEU A 17 0.65 -3.38 -7.12
N HIS A 18 0.09 -3.19 -5.91
CA HIS A 18 0.47 -4.01 -4.76
C HIS A 18 0.11 -5.48 -4.96
N GLY A 19 -1.03 -5.79 -5.59
CA GLY A 19 -1.39 -7.16 -5.97
C GLY A 19 -0.37 -7.79 -6.93
N ALA A 20 0.04 -7.06 -7.97
CA ALA A 20 1.06 -7.52 -8.92
C ALA A 20 2.42 -7.72 -8.23
N VAL A 21 2.84 -6.77 -7.38
CA VAL A 21 4.09 -6.90 -6.60
C VAL A 21 4.03 -8.11 -5.68
N PHE A 22 2.91 -8.34 -5.00
CA PHE A 22 2.72 -9.52 -4.16
C PHE A 22 2.92 -10.80 -4.96
N LEU A 23 2.25 -10.97 -6.10
CA LEU A 23 2.34 -12.18 -6.91
C LEU A 23 3.78 -12.45 -7.36
N VAL A 24 4.47 -11.44 -7.88
CA VAL A 24 5.85 -11.59 -8.35
C VAL A 24 6.80 -11.87 -7.18
N ALA A 25 6.70 -11.11 -6.07
CA ALA A 25 7.55 -11.27 -4.91
C ALA A 25 7.32 -12.63 -4.21
N PHE A 26 6.09 -13.14 -4.22
CA PHE A 26 5.77 -14.47 -3.70
C PHE A 26 6.45 -15.57 -4.53
N VAL A 27 6.38 -15.49 -5.86
CA VAL A 27 7.10 -16.42 -6.76
C VAL A 27 8.61 -16.34 -6.52
N LEU A 28 9.16 -15.14 -6.34
CA LEU A 28 10.58 -14.97 -6.02
C LEU A 28 10.95 -15.56 -4.65
N ASP A 29 10.10 -15.46 -3.63
CA ASP A 29 10.31 -16.10 -2.32
C ASP A 29 10.37 -17.63 -2.45
N LEU A 30 9.41 -18.21 -3.18
CA LEU A 30 9.38 -19.65 -3.45
C LEU A 30 10.64 -20.11 -4.21
N ALA A 31 11.09 -19.31 -5.18
CA ALA A 31 12.31 -19.57 -5.94
C ALA A 31 13.60 -19.21 -5.18
N ARG A 32 13.51 -18.68 -3.95
CA ARG A 32 14.63 -18.15 -3.15
C ARG A 32 15.51 -17.14 -3.90
N ARG A 33 14.88 -16.32 -4.75
CA ARG A 33 15.54 -15.29 -5.56
C ARG A 33 15.41 -13.92 -4.90
N ARG A 34 16.39 -13.05 -5.17
CA ARG A 34 16.35 -11.65 -4.73
C ARG A 34 15.32 -10.85 -5.51
N VAL A 35 14.83 -9.78 -4.89
CA VAL A 35 13.92 -8.83 -5.54
C VAL A 35 14.70 -8.01 -6.57
N PRO A 36 14.30 -8.02 -7.86
CA PRO A 36 14.99 -7.25 -8.89
C PRO A 36 14.68 -5.76 -8.77
N GLY A 37 15.59 -4.91 -9.27
CA GLY A 37 15.46 -3.45 -9.18
C GLY A 37 14.18 -2.88 -9.82
N TRP A 38 13.71 -3.47 -10.92
CA TRP A 38 12.45 -3.03 -11.55
C TRP A 38 11.24 -3.28 -10.63
N LEU A 39 11.24 -4.38 -9.86
CA LEU A 39 10.14 -4.68 -8.94
C LEU A 39 10.13 -3.69 -7.77
N TRP A 40 11.31 -3.24 -7.33
CA TRP A 40 11.44 -2.14 -6.38
C TRP A 40 10.84 -0.84 -6.92
N ALA A 41 11.06 -0.50 -8.20
CA ALA A 41 10.47 0.68 -8.79
C ALA A 41 8.93 0.61 -8.79
N VAL A 42 8.36 -0.53 -9.17
CA VAL A 42 6.90 -0.76 -9.14
C VAL A 42 6.37 -0.69 -7.71
N TYR A 43 7.06 -1.30 -6.75
CA TYR A 43 6.65 -1.32 -5.35
C TYR A 43 6.67 0.08 -4.71
N LEU A 44 7.69 0.89 -5.02
CA LEU A 44 7.77 2.28 -4.57
C LEU A 44 6.74 3.18 -5.26
N ALA A 45 6.45 2.95 -6.54
CA ALA A 45 5.37 3.65 -7.24
C ALA A 45 4.02 3.34 -6.59
N ALA A 46 3.72 2.07 -6.33
CA ALA A 46 2.50 1.64 -5.63
C ALA A 46 2.39 2.32 -4.26
N SER A 47 3.47 2.32 -3.49
CA SER A 47 3.53 2.92 -2.15
C SER A 47 3.33 4.44 -2.20
N THR A 48 3.86 5.11 -3.23
CA THR A 48 3.61 6.55 -3.47
C THR A 48 2.12 6.83 -3.66
N LEU A 49 1.39 6.00 -4.42
CA LEU A 49 -0.05 6.17 -4.60
C LEU A 49 -0.80 6.06 -3.27
N VAL A 50 -0.40 5.13 -2.39
CA VAL A 50 -0.99 5.00 -1.05
C VAL A 50 -0.72 6.24 -0.19
N VAL A 51 0.48 6.80 -0.25
CA VAL A 51 0.79 8.07 0.45
C VAL A 51 -0.07 9.21 -0.07
N LEU A 52 -0.18 9.38 -1.39
CA LEU A 52 -1.03 10.41 -1.99
C LEU A 52 -2.51 10.25 -1.59
N GLN A 53 -3.01 9.00 -1.56
CA GLN A 53 -4.36 8.69 -1.12
C GLN A 53 -4.55 9.04 0.37
N GLY A 54 -3.59 8.68 1.23
CA GLY A 54 -3.62 8.98 2.65
C GLY A 54 -3.62 10.48 2.94
N LEU A 55 -2.73 11.24 2.30
CA LEU A 55 -2.66 12.70 2.41
C LEU A 55 -3.96 13.35 1.95
N SER A 56 -4.54 12.86 0.85
CA SER A 56 -5.82 13.36 0.35
C SER A 56 -6.97 13.06 1.31
N GLY A 57 -7.02 11.87 1.89
CA GLY A 57 -8.00 11.50 2.91
C GLY A 57 -7.90 12.36 4.17
N VAL A 58 -6.69 12.70 4.60
CA VAL A 58 -6.45 13.65 5.70
C VAL A 58 -6.97 15.03 5.34
N ALA A 59 -6.66 15.56 4.15
CA ALA A 59 -7.14 16.87 3.70
C ALA A 59 -8.67 16.95 3.66
N LEU A 60 -9.34 15.89 3.17
CA LEU A 60 -10.81 15.79 3.17
C LEU A 60 -11.39 15.71 4.59
N SER A 61 -10.72 15.02 5.50
CA SER A 61 -11.15 14.93 6.89
C SER A 61 -11.06 16.28 7.61
N LEU A 62 -10.00 17.05 7.30
CA LEU A 62 -9.81 18.42 7.80
C LEU A 62 -10.82 19.41 7.21
N SER A 63 -11.33 19.18 5.99
CA SER A 63 -12.40 19.98 5.40
C SER A 63 -13.81 19.60 5.92
N GLY A 64 -13.91 18.71 6.89
CA GLY A 64 -15.16 18.28 7.51
C GLY A 64 -15.83 17.09 6.82
N THR A 65 -15.27 16.57 5.73
CA THR A 65 -15.78 15.38 5.05
C THR A 65 -15.29 14.13 5.78
N ARG A 66 -16.16 13.49 6.56
CA ARG A 66 -15.80 12.32 7.35
C ARG A 66 -16.38 11.03 6.75
N PRO A 67 -15.62 9.92 6.77
CA PRO A 67 -16.15 8.63 6.42
C PRO A 67 -17.22 8.18 7.46
N PRO A 68 -18.24 7.43 7.02
CA PRO A 68 -19.32 6.99 7.90
C PRO A 68 -18.90 5.97 8.97
N ASP A 69 -17.87 5.16 8.70
CA ASP A 69 -17.34 4.17 9.65
C ASP A 69 -15.94 4.56 10.14
N PRO A 70 -15.71 4.68 11.47
CA PRO A 70 -14.41 5.02 12.04
C PRO A 70 -13.31 4.01 11.70
N LEU A 71 -13.63 2.76 11.36
CA LEU A 71 -12.66 1.77 10.90
C LEU A 71 -11.98 2.18 9.58
N HIS A 72 -12.59 3.06 8.79
CA HIS A 72 -11.95 3.65 7.61
C HIS A 72 -10.63 4.34 7.97
N PHE A 73 -10.59 5.09 9.08
CA PHE A 73 -9.38 5.76 9.54
C PHE A 73 -8.30 4.76 9.95
N LEU A 74 -8.68 3.70 10.66
CA LEU A 74 -7.75 2.65 11.06
C LEU A 74 -7.10 1.99 9.84
N TYR A 75 -7.91 1.53 8.89
CA TYR A 75 -7.41 0.86 7.69
C TYR A 75 -6.59 1.81 6.79
N GLY A 76 -7.01 3.07 6.68
CA GLY A 76 -6.25 4.11 5.97
C GLY A 76 -4.88 4.37 6.59
N LEU A 77 -4.82 4.53 7.92
CA LEU A 77 -3.58 4.77 8.66
C LEU A 77 -2.63 3.56 8.58
N LEU A 78 -3.15 2.34 8.71
CA LEU A 78 -2.36 1.12 8.57
C LEU A 78 -1.83 0.97 7.13
N SER A 79 -2.63 1.32 6.11
CA SER A 79 -2.17 1.33 4.71
C SER A 79 -1.02 2.32 4.51
N LEU A 80 -1.14 3.53 5.08
CA LEU A 80 -0.09 4.55 5.03
C LEU A 80 1.18 4.09 5.75
N ALA A 81 1.06 3.49 6.93
CA ALA A 81 2.19 2.91 7.65
C ALA A 81 2.90 1.82 6.83
N GLY A 82 2.13 0.97 6.14
CA GLY A 82 2.68 -0.04 5.24
C GLY A 82 3.42 0.55 4.04
N ALA A 83 2.92 1.64 3.46
CA ALA A 83 3.62 2.37 2.40
C ALA A 83 4.94 3.01 2.90
N LEU A 84 4.95 3.58 4.10
CA LEU A 84 6.17 4.11 4.72
C LEU A 84 7.18 2.99 5.03
N ALA A 85 6.70 1.82 5.46
CA ALA A 85 7.54 0.64 5.64
C ALA A 85 8.16 0.18 4.32
N ALA A 86 7.43 0.26 3.20
CA ALA A 86 7.97 -0.02 1.87
C ALA A 86 9.16 0.89 1.51
N PHE A 87 9.05 2.20 1.77
CA PHE A 87 10.15 3.14 1.62
C PHE A 87 11.33 2.81 2.54
N GLY A 88 11.06 2.38 3.77
CA GLY A 88 12.10 1.94 4.71
C GLY A 88 12.83 0.68 4.28
N LEU A 89 12.14 -0.25 3.59
CA LEU A 89 12.71 -1.53 3.15
C LEU A 89 13.51 -1.45 1.85
N ARG A 90 13.38 -0.34 1.11
CA ARG A 90 14.08 -0.13 -0.18
C ARG A 90 15.59 -0.33 -0.06
N PRO A 91 16.30 -0.61 -1.16
CA PRO A 91 17.76 -0.63 -1.15
C PRO A 91 18.32 0.68 -0.56
N GLY A 92 19.11 0.57 0.52
CA GLY A 92 19.64 1.72 1.27
C GLY A 92 18.64 2.40 2.24
N GLY A 93 17.46 1.83 2.46
CA GLY A 93 16.44 2.35 3.36
C GLY A 93 16.67 2.04 4.85
N PHE A 94 16.00 2.79 5.71
CA PHE A 94 16.21 2.76 7.17
C PHE A 94 15.74 1.47 7.86
N LEU A 95 14.85 0.68 7.26
CA LEU A 95 14.41 -0.63 7.79
C LEU A 95 15.20 -1.79 7.18
N ARG A 96 16.10 -1.53 6.24
CA ARG A 96 16.80 -2.59 5.49
C ARG A 96 17.59 -3.52 6.39
N GLY A 97 18.24 -2.98 7.42
CA GLY A 97 19.04 -3.76 8.38
C GLY A 97 18.22 -4.74 9.25
N ALA A 98 16.91 -4.53 9.37
CA ALA A 98 16.02 -5.39 10.15
C ALA A 98 15.57 -6.65 9.39
N VAL A 99 15.76 -6.70 8.06
CA VAL A 99 15.32 -7.83 7.22
C VAL A 99 16.54 -8.57 6.67
N LEU A 100 16.65 -9.84 7.01
CA LEU A 100 17.67 -10.71 6.43
C LEU A 100 17.53 -10.74 4.89
N PRO A 101 18.63 -10.66 4.12
CA PRO A 101 18.56 -10.64 2.65
C PRO A 101 17.78 -11.82 2.04
N VAL A 102 17.84 -12.99 2.67
CA VAL A 102 17.11 -14.19 2.22
C VAL A 102 15.59 -14.08 2.41
N ARG A 103 15.12 -13.16 3.25
CA ARG A 103 13.69 -12.92 3.54
C ARG A 103 13.13 -11.69 2.83
N GLU A 104 13.92 -11.05 1.97
CA GLU A 104 13.53 -9.81 1.29
C GLU A 104 12.26 -9.99 0.45
N ALA A 105 12.23 -11.02 -0.42
CA ALA A 105 11.09 -11.30 -1.27
C ALA A 105 9.82 -11.56 -0.45
N ARG A 106 9.93 -12.34 0.64
CA ARG A 106 8.85 -12.56 1.60
C ARG A 106 8.33 -11.27 2.23
N ALA A 107 9.24 -10.41 2.69
CA ALA A 107 8.84 -9.14 3.32
C ALA A 107 8.07 -8.25 2.34
N VAL A 108 8.56 -8.12 1.10
CA VAL A 108 7.87 -7.36 0.04
C VAL A 108 6.52 -7.98 -0.30
N ALA A 109 6.44 -9.31 -0.40
CA ALA A 109 5.19 -10.02 -0.70
C ALA A 109 4.14 -9.80 0.40
N LEU A 110 4.50 -10.07 1.66
CA LEU A 110 3.59 -9.94 2.80
C LEU A 110 3.12 -8.50 2.99
N LEU A 111 4.03 -7.53 2.88
CA LEU A 111 3.68 -6.13 3.04
C LEU A 111 2.77 -5.65 1.90
N SER A 112 3.05 -6.05 0.66
CA SER A 112 2.20 -5.72 -0.49
C SER A 112 0.80 -6.33 -0.39
N LEU A 113 0.71 -7.60 0.02
CA LEU A 113 -0.58 -8.26 0.27
C LEU A 113 -1.35 -7.54 1.38
N THR A 114 -0.67 -7.20 2.47
CA THR A 114 -1.28 -6.53 3.62
C THR A 114 -1.83 -5.16 3.22
N VAL A 115 -1.04 -4.35 2.53
CA VAL A 115 -1.48 -3.02 2.07
C VAL A 115 -2.65 -3.14 1.09
N ALA A 116 -2.60 -4.06 0.12
CA ALA A 116 -3.71 -4.29 -0.80
C ALA A 116 -5.01 -4.67 -0.06
N ALA A 117 -4.92 -5.57 0.92
CA ALA A 117 -6.07 -5.98 1.74
C ALA A 117 -6.62 -4.81 2.58
N LEU A 118 -5.75 -4.01 3.19
CA LEU A 118 -6.16 -2.84 3.98
C LEU A 118 -6.83 -1.77 3.12
N LEU A 119 -6.33 -1.52 1.90
CA LEU A 119 -6.98 -0.60 0.96
C LEU A 119 -8.38 -1.08 0.56
N LEU A 120 -8.54 -2.38 0.29
CA LEU A 120 -9.85 -2.97 0.00
C LEU A 120 -10.80 -2.85 1.20
N ARG A 121 -10.31 -3.07 2.43
CA ARG A 121 -11.09 -2.87 3.65
C ARG A 121 -11.47 -1.41 3.87
N ALA A 122 -10.55 -0.47 3.66
CA ALA A 122 -10.83 0.97 3.74
C ALA A 122 -11.87 1.40 2.69
N TYR A 123 -11.82 0.84 1.48
CA TYR A 123 -12.84 1.06 0.46
C TYR A 123 -14.21 0.53 0.91
N GLN A 124 -14.26 -0.68 1.48
CA GLN A 124 -15.51 -1.27 1.97
C GLN A 124 -16.14 -0.42 3.09
N THR A 125 -15.36 -0.02 4.09
CA THR A 125 -15.88 0.80 5.20
C THR A 125 -16.20 2.24 4.78
N GLY A 126 -15.58 2.75 3.72
CA GLY A 126 -15.92 4.05 3.16
C GLY A 126 -17.18 4.06 2.29
N LEU A 127 -17.52 2.93 1.66
CA LEU A 127 -18.60 2.84 0.65
C LEU A 127 -19.86 2.11 1.13
N PHE A 128 -19.72 1.14 2.05
CA PHE A 128 -20.81 0.29 2.53
C PHE A 128 -21.29 0.61 3.95
N ALA A 129 -20.63 1.52 4.66
CA ALA A 129 -21.18 2.05 5.91
C ALA A 129 -22.34 3.00 5.56
N ARG A 130 -23.54 2.42 5.50
CA ARG A 130 -24.82 3.12 5.48
C ARG A 130 -25.50 2.85 6.81
#